data_AF-A0A3D0Y6Q1-F1
#
_entry.id   AF-A0A3D0Y6Q1-F1
#
_cell.length_a   1.000
_cell.length_b   1.000
_cell.length_c   1.000
_cell.angle_alpha   90.00
_cell.angle_beta   90.00
_cell.angle_gamma   90.00
#
_symmetry.space_group_name_H-M   'P 1'
#
loop_
_entity.id
_entity.type
_entity.pdbx_description
1 polymer ?
#
loop_
_entity_poly.entity_id
_entity_poly.type
_entity_poly.pdbx_seq_one_letter_code
_entity_poly.pdbx_strand_id
1 'polypeptide(L)'
;MRDNIIIQKIIEFIEDFFRIRVIQYLAIFLISALIMSWIISLNPPEDSKKRIEEVKKDNIEKFNAINDLSWEESNNIVIGIYHEITAIKNRDSLNETEGKIKEIFDLQEEEYELNINKVKKIKGNEYSAYIIMYKWENTMGGESTTKKYASATIGVHYTNKKISISKIIDYKKEN
;
A
#
# COMPACT_ATOMS: atom_id res chain seq x y z
N MET A 1 -54.76 -48.33 7.06
CA MET A 1 -53.30 -48.13 7.16
C MET A 1 -52.63 -47.63 5.86
N ARG A 2 -53.22 -47.82 4.67
CA ARG A 2 -52.70 -47.26 3.40
C ARG A 2 -52.96 -45.75 3.22
N ASP A 3 -54.09 -45.26 3.72
CA ASP A 3 -54.50 -43.86 3.48
C ASP A 3 -53.63 -42.83 4.23
N ASN A 4 -53.10 -43.20 5.40
CA ASN A 4 -52.17 -42.35 6.16
C ASN A 4 -50.83 -42.13 5.44
N ILE A 5 -50.38 -43.09 4.62
CA ILE A 5 -49.10 -42.99 3.89
C ILE A 5 -49.22 -41.99 2.73
N ILE A 6 -50.39 -41.91 2.10
CA ILE A 6 -50.64 -40.99 0.98
C ILE A 6 -50.72 -39.54 1.50
N ILE A 7 -51.43 -39.32 2.61
CA ILE A 7 -51.56 -38.00 3.24
C ILE A 7 -50.19 -37.48 3.69
N GLN A 8 -49.37 -38.34 4.29
CA GLN A 8 -48.03 -37.96 4.77
C GLN A 8 -47.10 -37.54 3.63
N LYS A 9 -47.14 -38.24 2.49
CA LYS A 9 -46.39 -37.87 1.28
C LYS A 9 -46.83 -36.55 0.66
N ILE A 10 -48.13 -36.23 0.73
CA ILE A 10 -48.64 -34.94 0.23
C ILE A 10 -48.18 -33.79 1.14
N ILE A 11 -48.16 -33.99 2.46
CA ILE A 11 -47.66 -33.00 3.42
C ILE A 11 -46.15 -32.76 3.21
N GLU A 12 -45.35 -33.83 3.07
CA GLU A 12 -43.92 -33.73 2.74
C GLU A 12 -43.68 -32.97 1.44
N PHE A 13 -44.47 -33.25 0.38
CA PHE A 13 -44.37 -32.55 -0.90
C PHE A 13 -44.70 -31.05 -0.78
N ILE A 14 -45.73 -30.70 0.00
CA ILE A 14 -46.11 -29.30 0.24
C ILE A 14 -44.99 -28.59 1.02
N GLU A 15 -44.46 -29.22 2.07
CA GLU A 15 -43.37 -28.65 2.87
C GLU A 15 -42.09 -28.42 2.03
N ASP A 16 -41.71 -29.39 1.20
CA ASP A 16 -40.57 -29.28 0.28
C ASP A 16 -40.77 -28.17 -0.76
N PHE A 17 -41.99 -28.04 -1.29
CA PHE A 17 -42.34 -26.98 -2.24
C PHE A 17 -42.23 -25.58 -1.60
N PHE A 18 -42.70 -25.42 -0.36
CA PHE A 18 -42.54 -24.17 0.38
C PHE A 18 -41.08 -23.88 0.74
N ARG A 19 -40.32 -24.90 1.17
CA ARG A 19 -38.90 -24.78 1.54
C ARG A 19 -38.05 -24.29 0.35
N ILE A 20 -38.27 -24.84 -0.85
CA ILE A 20 -37.56 -24.41 -2.07
C ILE A 20 -37.85 -22.94 -2.41
N ARG A 21 -39.12 -22.52 -2.33
CA ARG A 21 -39.49 -21.12 -2.61
C ARG A 21 -38.90 -20.14 -1.59
N VAL A 22 -38.91 -20.49 -0.31
CA VAL A 22 -38.30 -19.68 0.75
C VAL A 22 -36.79 -19.52 0.52
N ILE A 23 -36.09 -20.59 0.14
CA ILE A 23 -34.65 -20.55 -0.19
C ILE A 23 -34.40 -19.66 -1.42
N GLN A 24 -35.23 -19.75 -2.46
CA GLN A 24 -35.13 -18.89 -3.64
C GLN A 24 -35.30 -17.40 -3.30
N TYR A 25 -36.30 -17.04 -2.50
CA TYR A 25 -36.50 -15.65 -2.08
C TYR A 25 -35.36 -15.14 -1.19
N LEU A 26 -34.81 -15.99 -0.31
CA LEU A 26 -33.66 -15.65 0.52
C LEU A 26 -32.40 -15.40 -0.33
N ALA A 27 -32.16 -16.23 -1.35
CA ALA A 27 -31.04 -16.08 -2.27
C ALA A 27 -31.13 -14.78 -3.08
N ILE A 28 -32.32 -14.44 -3.59
CA ILE A 28 -32.55 -13.18 -4.31
C ILE A 28 -32.30 -11.99 -3.38
N PHE A 29 -32.78 -12.04 -2.14
CA PHE A 29 -32.56 -10.99 -1.15
C PHE A 29 -31.07 -10.78 -0.85
N LEU A 30 -30.30 -11.87 -0.66
CA LEU A 30 -28.86 -11.81 -0.44
C LEU A 30 -28.12 -11.19 -1.64
N ILE A 31 -28.49 -11.57 -2.86
CA ILE A 31 -27.90 -10.98 -4.09
C ILE A 31 -28.23 -9.49 -4.18
N SER A 32 -29.47 -9.08 -3.91
CA SER A 32 -29.85 -7.65 -3.90
C SER A 32 -29.10 -6.85 -2.84
N ALA A 33 -28.89 -7.42 -1.64
CA ALA A 33 -28.12 -6.80 -0.57
C ALA A 33 -26.64 -6.62 -0.97
N LEU A 34 -26.04 -7.62 -1.63
CA LEU A 34 -24.68 -7.55 -2.15
C LEU A 34 -24.54 -6.47 -3.24
N ILE A 35 -25.50 -6.38 -4.18
CA ILE A 35 -25.50 -5.35 -5.22
C ILE A 35 -25.60 -3.95 -4.62
N MET A 36 -26.50 -3.73 -3.64
CA MET A 36 -26.61 -2.44 -2.95
C MET A 36 -25.34 -2.06 -2.19
N SER A 37 -24.71 -3.02 -1.51
CA SER A 37 -23.42 -2.80 -0.84
C SER A 37 -22.33 -2.40 -1.82
N TRP A 38 -22.28 -3.04 -3.00
CA TRP A 38 -21.32 -2.73 -4.06
C TRP A 38 -21.53 -1.33 -4.65
N ILE A 39 -22.79 -0.92 -4.87
CA ILE A 39 -23.15 0.43 -5.36
C ILE A 39 -22.72 1.52 -4.36
N ILE A 40 -22.96 1.31 -3.06
CA ILE A 40 -22.55 2.25 -2.01
C ILE A 40 -21.01 2.35 -1.93
N SER A 41 -20.30 1.23 -2.10
CA SER A 41 -18.84 1.21 -2.13
C SER A 41 -18.25 1.94 -3.33
N LEU A 42 -18.93 1.91 -4.48
CA LEU A 42 -18.49 2.57 -5.72
C LEU A 42 -18.76 4.08 -5.71
N ASN A 43 -19.82 4.52 -5.03
CA ASN A 43 -20.19 5.93 -4.91
C ASN A 43 -20.32 6.33 -3.44
N PRO A 44 -19.18 6.50 -2.71
CA PRO A 44 -19.23 6.98 -1.35
C PRO A 44 -19.89 8.38 -1.33
N PRO A 45 -20.70 8.68 -0.30
CA PRO A 45 -21.50 9.90 -0.22
C PRO A 45 -20.62 11.15 -0.38
N GLU A 46 -21.14 12.13 -1.13
CA GLU A 46 -20.41 13.33 -1.57
C GLU A 46 -19.80 14.11 -0.38
N ASP A 47 -20.50 14.14 0.75
CA ASP A 47 -20.05 14.78 1.99
C ASP A 47 -18.81 14.11 2.59
N SER A 48 -18.68 12.79 2.46
CA SER A 48 -17.47 12.08 2.89
C SER A 48 -16.29 12.41 1.99
N LYS A 49 -16.51 12.55 0.68
CA LYS A 49 -15.46 12.97 -0.27
C LYS A 49 -14.98 14.39 0.04
N LYS A 50 -15.91 15.35 0.20
CA LYS A 50 -15.59 16.75 0.54
C LYS A 50 -14.82 16.85 1.85
N ARG A 51 -15.27 16.15 2.90
CA ARG A 51 -14.59 16.13 4.20
C ARG A 51 -13.18 15.54 4.12
N ILE A 52 -12.97 14.49 3.32
CA ILE A 52 -11.64 13.91 3.10
C ILE A 52 -10.73 14.90 2.36
N GLU A 53 -11.24 15.61 1.36
CA GLU A 53 -10.48 16.63 0.63
C GLU A 53 -10.07 17.81 1.52
N GLU A 54 -10.98 18.29 2.36
CA GLU A 54 -10.69 19.36 3.33
C GLU A 54 -9.60 18.96 4.32
N VAL A 55 -9.70 17.76 4.91
CA VAL A 55 -8.68 17.24 5.84
C VAL A 55 -7.33 17.07 5.15
N LYS A 56 -7.31 16.58 3.90
CA LYS A 56 -6.08 16.49 3.10
C LYS A 56 -5.45 17.87 2.90
N LYS A 57 -6.25 18.87 2.53
CA LYS A 57 -5.77 20.22 2.28
C LYS A 57 -5.18 20.85 3.55
N ASP A 58 -5.88 20.75 4.67
CA ASP A 58 -5.39 21.23 5.98
C ASP A 58 -4.07 20.57 6.38
N ASN A 59 -3.94 19.26 6.17
CA ASN A 59 -2.69 18.53 6.43
C ASN A 59 -1.53 19.00 5.53
N ILE A 60 -1.79 19.26 4.25
CA ILE A 60 -0.80 19.78 3.30
C ILE A 60 -0.35 21.19 3.74
N GLU A 61 -1.28 22.06 4.10
CA GLU A 61 -0.98 23.42 4.57
C GLU A 61 -0.14 23.39 5.86
N LYS A 62 -0.51 22.56 6.83
CA LYS A 62 0.27 22.35 8.06
C LYS A 62 1.67 21.81 7.78
N PHE A 63 1.81 20.86 6.86
CA PHE A 63 3.11 20.35 6.46
C PHE A 63 3.99 21.45 5.84
N ASN A 64 3.44 22.21 4.90
CA ASN A 64 4.15 23.29 4.20
C ASN A 64 4.56 24.42 5.15
N ALA A 65 3.78 24.68 6.21
CA ALA A 65 4.10 25.71 7.20
C ALA A 65 5.28 25.33 8.12
N ILE A 66 5.52 24.02 8.31
CA ILE A 66 6.54 23.50 9.23
C ILE A 66 7.84 23.14 8.49
N ASN A 67 7.75 22.82 7.20
CA ASN A 67 8.88 22.34 6.40
C ASN A 67 9.30 23.35 5.34
N ASP A 68 10.60 23.37 5.05
CA ASP A 68 11.16 24.18 3.96
C ASP A 68 10.78 23.65 2.55
N LEU A 69 9.96 22.60 2.50
CA LEU A 69 9.56 21.87 1.30
C LEU A 69 8.06 21.76 1.24
N SER A 70 7.50 21.93 0.04
CA SER A 70 6.09 21.62 -0.16
C SER A 70 5.85 20.11 -0.06
N TRP A 71 4.67 19.69 0.39
CA TRP A 71 4.25 18.29 0.43
C TRP A 71 4.46 17.61 -0.93
N GLU A 72 4.07 18.29 -2.02
CA GLU A 72 4.19 17.77 -3.38
C GLU A 72 5.67 17.59 -3.78
N GLU A 73 6.53 18.57 -3.48
CA GLU A 73 7.96 18.47 -3.77
C GLU A 73 8.61 17.34 -2.95
N SER A 74 8.31 17.25 -1.66
CA SER A 74 8.78 16.15 -0.79
C SER A 74 8.31 14.79 -1.30
N ASN A 75 7.05 14.67 -1.70
CA ASN A 75 6.48 13.45 -2.24
C ASN A 75 7.14 13.03 -3.56
N ASN A 76 7.35 13.99 -4.47
CA ASN A 76 8.04 13.74 -5.74
C ASN A 76 9.49 13.28 -5.52
N ILE A 77 10.20 13.85 -4.55
CA ILE A 77 11.55 13.43 -4.19
C ILE A 77 11.53 12.00 -3.65
N VAL A 78 10.62 11.68 -2.72
CA VAL A 78 10.48 10.33 -2.14
C VAL A 78 10.22 9.28 -3.22
N ILE A 79 9.24 9.53 -4.09
CA ILE A 79 8.91 8.62 -5.21
C ILE A 79 10.11 8.47 -6.15
N GLY A 80 10.77 9.58 -6.49
CA GLY A 80 11.94 9.55 -7.37
C GLY A 80 13.12 8.78 -6.76
N ILE A 81 13.35 8.87 -5.45
CA ILE A 81 14.38 8.08 -4.76
C ILE A 81 14.06 6.60 -4.84
N TYR A 82 12.81 6.21 -4.56
CA TYR A 82 12.37 4.82 -4.66
C TYR A 82 12.64 4.25 -6.05
N HIS A 83 12.19 4.96 -7.10
CA HIS A 83 12.42 4.55 -8.48
C HIS A 83 13.91 4.48 -8.86
N GLU A 84 14.73 5.43 -8.41
CA GLU A 84 16.16 5.41 -8.74
C GLU A 84 16.89 4.24 -8.05
N ILE A 85 16.54 3.89 -6.81
CA ILE A 85 17.10 2.71 -6.12
C ILE A 85 16.73 1.42 -6.88
N THR A 86 15.44 1.24 -7.21
CA THR A 86 14.98 0.11 -8.03
C THR A 86 15.70 0.07 -9.38
N ALA A 87 15.84 1.21 -10.05
CA ALA A 87 16.54 1.28 -11.34
C ALA A 87 18.02 0.88 -11.20
N ILE A 88 18.73 1.36 -10.18
CA ILE A 88 20.13 1.02 -9.90
C ILE A 88 20.29 -0.48 -9.68
N LYS A 89 19.39 -1.11 -8.92
CA LYS A 89 19.44 -2.56 -8.65
C LYS A 89 19.37 -3.40 -9.93
N ASN A 90 18.58 -2.96 -10.89
CA ASN A 90 18.33 -3.65 -12.15
C ASN A 90 19.33 -3.29 -13.28
N ARG A 91 20.27 -2.37 -13.05
CA ARG A 91 21.32 -2.03 -14.02
C ARG A 91 22.49 -3.03 -13.96
N ASP A 92 23.04 -3.34 -15.12
CA ASP A 92 24.22 -4.23 -15.27
C ASP A 92 25.55 -3.47 -15.10
N SER A 93 25.59 -2.21 -15.52
CA SER A 93 26.76 -1.34 -15.40
C SER A 93 26.50 -0.28 -14.34
N LEU A 94 27.33 -0.27 -13.30
CA LEU A 94 27.19 0.61 -12.14
C LEU A 94 28.47 1.41 -11.94
N ASN A 95 28.32 2.68 -11.60
CA ASN A 95 29.42 3.45 -11.01
C ASN A 95 29.65 3.04 -9.54
N GLU A 96 30.70 3.57 -8.90
CA GLU A 96 31.06 3.21 -7.52
C GLU A 96 29.92 3.47 -6.51
N THR A 97 29.23 4.61 -6.64
CA THR A 97 28.10 4.98 -5.75
C THR A 97 26.92 4.04 -5.97
N GLU A 98 26.56 3.77 -7.22
CA GLU A 98 25.48 2.86 -7.60
C GLU A 98 25.76 1.42 -7.15
N GLY A 99 27.02 0.96 -7.25
CA GLY A 99 27.47 -0.33 -6.73
C GLY A 99 27.19 -0.45 -5.23
N LYS A 100 27.59 0.55 -4.45
CA LYS A 100 27.33 0.59 -2.99
C LYS A 100 25.83 0.66 -2.66
N ILE A 101 25.03 1.40 -3.43
CA ILE A 101 23.56 1.41 -3.28
C ILE A 101 23.01 -0.01 -3.48
N LYS A 102 23.43 -0.71 -4.54
CA LYS A 102 23.00 -2.08 -4.82
C LYS A 102 23.42 -3.06 -3.71
N GLU A 103 24.60 -2.88 -3.11
CA GLU A 103 25.08 -3.69 -1.98
C GLU A 103 24.29 -3.45 -0.67
N ILE A 104 23.90 -2.20 -0.41
CA ILE A 104 23.10 -1.84 0.78
C ILE A 104 21.67 -2.39 0.65
N PHE A 105 21.10 -2.31 -0.56
CA PHE A 105 19.72 -2.70 -0.86
C PHE A 105 19.64 -4.00 -1.68
N ASP A 106 20.36 -5.03 -1.23
CA ASP A 106 20.64 -6.28 -1.96
C ASP A 106 19.50 -7.30 -2.00
N LEU A 107 18.48 -7.14 -1.15
CA LEU A 107 17.32 -8.04 -1.09
C LEU A 107 16.45 -7.93 -2.35
N GLN A 108 15.66 -8.96 -2.68
CA GLN A 108 14.68 -8.86 -3.77
C GLN A 108 13.51 -7.95 -3.36
N GLU A 109 12.85 -7.27 -4.30
CA GLU A 109 11.78 -6.29 -3.99
C GLU A 109 10.63 -6.89 -3.17
N GLU A 110 10.36 -8.17 -3.33
CA GLU A 110 9.33 -8.93 -2.60
C GLU A 110 9.72 -9.20 -1.14
N GLU A 111 11.01 -9.10 -0.80
CA GLU A 111 11.56 -9.43 0.51
C GLU A 111 11.67 -8.23 1.45
N TYR A 112 11.42 -7.00 0.98
CA TYR A 112 11.60 -5.81 1.79
C TYR A 112 10.56 -4.71 1.57
N GLU A 113 10.52 -3.78 2.52
CA GLU A 113 9.85 -2.49 2.43
C GLU A 113 10.88 -1.37 2.59
N LEU A 114 10.88 -0.38 1.68
CA LEU A 114 11.70 0.83 1.83
C LEU A 114 10.86 1.94 2.45
N ASN A 115 11.37 2.47 3.54
CA ASN A 115 10.80 3.63 4.19
C ASN A 115 11.76 4.82 4.06
N ILE A 116 11.39 5.78 3.21
CA ILE A 116 12.18 6.97 2.91
C ILE A 116 11.67 8.12 3.78
N ASN A 117 12.49 8.53 4.74
CA ASN A 117 12.18 9.52 5.75
C ASN A 117 13.09 10.74 5.65
N LYS A 118 12.68 11.82 6.34
CA LYS A 118 13.52 12.99 6.66
C LYS A 118 14.19 13.60 5.42
N VAL A 119 13.44 13.80 4.34
CA VAL A 119 13.93 14.56 3.18
C VAL A 119 14.21 15.99 3.63
N LYS A 120 15.47 16.43 3.52
CA LYS A 120 15.91 17.77 3.91
C LYS A 120 16.67 18.42 2.78
N LYS A 121 16.34 19.67 2.49
CA LYS A 121 17.08 20.49 1.52
C LYS A 121 18.47 20.82 2.07
N ILE A 122 19.50 20.63 1.25
CA ILE A 122 20.88 20.98 1.58
C ILE A 122 21.22 22.33 0.95
N LYS A 123 21.14 22.41 -0.39
CA LYS A 123 21.41 23.63 -1.17
C LYS A 123 20.86 23.49 -2.58
N GLY A 124 20.23 24.53 -3.10
CA GLY A 124 19.70 24.52 -4.48
C GLY A 124 18.78 23.32 -4.71
N ASN A 125 19.15 22.46 -5.66
CA ASN A 125 18.45 21.23 -6.04
C ASN A 125 19.02 19.97 -5.35
N GLU A 126 19.84 20.13 -4.31
CA GLU A 126 20.41 19.03 -3.53
C GLU A 126 19.66 18.80 -2.23
N TYR A 127 19.37 17.53 -1.96
CA TYR A 127 18.62 17.07 -0.80
C TYR A 127 19.36 15.91 -0.14
N SER A 128 19.10 15.72 1.16
CA SER A 128 19.43 14.50 1.88
C SER A 128 18.16 13.73 2.17
N ALA A 129 18.22 12.41 2.12
CA ALA A 129 17.12 11.53 2.51
C ALA A 129 17.66 10.39 3.36
N TYR A 130 16.92 10.03 4.41
CA TYR A 130 17.24 8.91 5.27
C TYR A 130 16.34 7.72 4.93
N ILE A 131 16.93 6.65 4.45
CA ILE A 131 16.22 5.47 3.98
C ILE A 131 16.41 4.36 5.00
N ILE A 132 15.33 3.66 5.34
CA ILE A 132 15.36 2.43 6.11
C ILE A 132 14.82 1.30 5.23
N MET A 133 15.56 0.21 5.12
CA MET A 133 15.09 -1.02 4.52
C MET A 133 14.67 -1.99 5.62
N TYR A 134 13.41 -2.39 5.59
CA TYR A 134 12.85 -3.41 6.45
C TYR A 134 12.72 -4.71 5.68
N LYS A 135 13.23 -5.81 6.22
CA LYS A 135 13.06 -7.15 5.65
C LYS A 135 11.79 -7.79 6.19
N TRP A 136 11.02 -8.42 5.32
CA TRP A 136 9.90 -9.27 5.72
C TRP A 136 10.43 -10.57 6.36
N GLU A 137 10.00 -10.85 7.59
CA GLU A 137 10.29 -12.09 8.29
C GLU A 137 9.02 -12.95 8.36
N ASN A 138 9.11 -14.17 7.84
CA ASN A 138 8.05 -15.17 7.98
C ASN A 138 8.03 -15.66 9.43
N THR A 139 7.02 -15.29 10.21
CA THR A 139 6.81 -15.92 11.51
C THR A 139 6.03 -17.23 11.34
N MET A 140 6.40 -18.25 12.13
CA MET A 140 5.64 -19.50 12.21
C MET A 140 4.27 -19.20 12.83
N GLY A 141 3.27 -18.95 11.99
CA GLY A 141 1.93 -18.55 12.45
C GLY A 141 1.11 -17.76 11.41
N GLY A 142 1.73 -17.31 10.31
CA GLY A 142 1.03 -16.63 9.21
C GLY A 142 1.00 -15.11 9.31
N GLU A 143 1.50 -14.52 10.41
CA GLU A 143 1.70 -13.07 10.51
C GLU A 143 3.09 -12.69 9.99
N SER A 144 3.16 -11.91 8.92
CA SER A 144 4.44 -11.39 8.44
C SER A 144 4.83 -10.18 9.29
N THR A 145 6.02 -10.19 9.88
CA THR A 145 6.56 -9.03 10.61
C THR A 145 7.68 -8.40 9.81
N THR A 146 7.90 -7.09 9.94
CA THR A 146 9.06 -6.42 9.35
C THR A 146 10.15 -6.20 10.39
N LYS A 147 11.41 -6.48 10.03
CA LYS A 147 12.57 -6.16 10.86
C LYS A 147 13.51 -5.22 10.12
N LYS A 148 14.04 -4.23 10.83
CA LYS A 148 15.03 -3.31 10.26
C LYS A 148 16.26 -4.10 9.81
N TYR A 149 16.59 -4.01 8.52
CA TYR A 149 17.71 -4.73 7.91
C TYR A 149 18.85 -3.79 7.52
N ALA A 150 18.55 -2.62 6.95
CA ALA A 150 19.55 -1.62 6.63
C ALA A 150 19.01 -0.21 6.80
N SER A 151 19.91 0.75 6.92
CA SER A 151 19.58 2.17 6.82
C SER A 151 20.71 2.93 6.15
N ALA A 152 20.38 3.92 5.33
CA ALA A 152 21.35 4.76 4.66
C ALA A 152 20.86 6.21 4.60
N THR A 153 21.76 7.16 4.79
CA THR A 153 21.53 8.56 4.44
C THR A 153 22.17 8.81 3.09
N ILE A 154 21.37 9.22 2.11
CA ILE A 154 21.84 9.51 0.76
C ILE A 154 21.70 11.00 0.43
N GLY A 155 22.63 11.50 -0.37
CA GLY A 155 22.50 12.78 -1.05
C GLY A 155 21.87 12.57 -2.42
N VAL A 156 20.89 13.39 -2.77
CA VAL A 156 20.16 13.31 -4.04
C VAL A 156 20.09 14.65 -4.72
N HIS A 157 20.09 14.64 -6.04
CA HIS A 157 19.88 15.82 -6.87
C HIS A 157 18.53 15.71 -7.57
N TYR A 158 17.71 16.75 -7.45
CA TYR A 158 16.38 16.82 -8.07
C TYR A 158 16.38 17.84 -9.21
N THR A 159 16.27 17.38 -10.45
CA THR A 159 16.24 18.27 -11.62
C THR A 159 15.23 17.76 -12.63
N ASN A 160 14.39 18.65 -13.17
CA ASN A 160 13.39 18.31 -14.19
C ASN A 160 12.50 17.11 -13.81
N LYS A 161 12.04 17.06 -12.56
CA LYS A 161 11.26 15.94 -12.00
C LYS A 161 11.98 14.58 -11.96
N LYS A 162 13.30 14.55 -12.18
CA LYS A 162 14.14 13.37 -12.09
C LYS A 162 15.04 13.46 -10.85
N ILE A 163 15.16 12.34 -10.14
CA ILE A 163 16.09 12.17 -9.03
C ILE A 163 17.32 11.41 -9.53
N SER A 164 18.51 11.84 -9.07
CA SER A 164 19.72 11.04 -9.13
C SER A 164 20.37 10.97 -7.75
N ILE A 165 20.84 9.80 -7.37
CA ILE A 165 21.58 9.62 -6.11
C ILE A 165 23.02 10.05 -6.36
N SER A 166 23.46 11.11 -5.70
CA SER A 166 24.79 11.70 -5.92
C SER A 166 25.87 11.11 -5.01
N LYS A 167 25.50 10.75 -3.77
CA LYS A 167 26.44 10.20 -2.78
C LYS A 167 25.73 9.42 -1.68
N ILE A 168 26.45 8.51 -1.05
CA ILE A 168 26.09 7.93 0.25
C ILE A 168 26.80 8.74 1.33
N ILE A 169 26.04 9.28 2.28
CA ILE A 169 26.57 10.08 3.39
C ILE A 169 26.93 9.17 4.57
N ASP A 170 26.05 8.23 4.89
CA ASP A 170 26.21 7.27 5.97
C ASP A 170 25.37 6.01 5.67
N TYR A 171 25.77 4.86 6.20
CA TYR A 171 24.97 3.65 6.13
C TYR A 171 25.27 2.67 7.27
N LYS A 172 24.26 1.86 7.60
CA LYS A 172 24.34 0.78 8.58
C LYS A 172 23.54 -0.41 8.10
N LYS A 173 24.17 -1.59 8.04
CA LYS A 173 23.51 -2.87 7.82
C LYS A 173 23.40 -3.58 9.18
N GLU A 174 22.20 -4.05 9.50
CA GLU A 174 21.97 -4.86 10.70
C GLU A 174 22.29 -6.32 10.33
N ASN A 175 22.99 -7.04 11.22
CA ASN A 175 23.35 -8.46 11.03
C ASN A 175 22.15 -9.39 11.25
#